data_AF-A0A0F9E0N5-F1
#
_entry.id   AF-A0A0F9E0N5-F1
#
_cell.length_a   1.000
_cell.length_b   1.000
_cell.length_c   1.000
_cell.angle_alpha   90.00
_cell.angle_beta   90.00
_cell.angle_gamma   90.00
#
_symmetry.space_group_name_H-M   'P 1'
#
loop_
_entity.id
_entity.type
_entity.pdbx_description
1 polymer ?
#
loop_
_entity_poly.entity_id
_entity_poly.type
_entity_poly.pdbx_seq_one_letter_code
_entity_poly.pdbx_strand_id
1 'polypeptide(L)' 'MLETELKELAFGEGSIRAGIARREAFSEAPPSADMRYLQPWANAVVSFAVTSGTDWIREYLGKVTRMVMRDNMH' A
#
# COMPACT_ATOMS: atom_id res chain seq x y z
N MET A 1 -20.26 10.88 -5.63
CA MET A 1 -19.97 9.82 -6.64
C MET A 1 -19.03 8.86 -5.94
N LEU A 2 -19.30 7.55 -5.95
CA LEU A 2 -18.62 6.57 -5.09
C LEU A 2 -17.08 6.66 -5.15
N GLU A 3 -16.51 6.89 -6.33
CA GLU A 3 -15.04 7.02 -6.49
C GLU A 3 -14.46 8.19 -5.69
N THR A 4 -15.15 9.34 -5.67
CA THR A 4 -14.75 10.52 -4.92
C THR A 4 -14.84 10.26 -3.42
N GLU A 5 -15.94 9.67 -2.96
CA GLU A 5 -16.17 9.35 -1.55
C GLU A 5 -15.13 8.37 -1.00
N LEU A 6 -14.74 7.35 -1.78
CA LEU A 6 -13.68 6.42 -1.40
C LEU A 6 -12.30 7.10 -1.30
N LYS A 7 -12.00 8.02 -2.23
CA LYS A 7 -10.74 8.79 -2.19
C LYS A 7 -10.74 9.76 -1.00
N GLU A 8 -11.84 10.45 -0.74
CA GLU A 8 -12.01 11.34 0.40
C GLU A 8 -11.86 10.60 1.74
N LEU A 9 -12.43 9.40 1.86
CA LEU A 9 -12.22 8.54 3.02
C LEU A 9 -10.72 8.24 3.21
N ALA A 10 -10.03 7.81 2.16
CA ALA A 10 -8.59 7.54 2.24
C ALA A 10 -7.78 8.79 2.62
N PHE A 11 -8.16 9.97 2.16
CA PHE A 11 -7.50 11.23 2.55
C PHE A 11 -7.81 11.61 4.00
N GLY A 12 -9.05 11.40 4.46
CA GLY A 12 -9.45 11.60 5.86
C GLY A 12 -8.66 10.72 6.83
N GLU A 13 -8.29 9.52 6.41
CA GLU A 13 -7.45 8.59 7.17
C GLU A 13 -5.93 8.85 7.03
N GLY A 14 -5.52 9.96 6.39
CA GLY A 14 -4.11 10.38 6.34
C GLY A 14 -3.30 9.87 5.14
N SER A 15 -3.94 9.31 4.11
CA SER A 15 -3.22 9.07 2.85
C SER A 15 -2.87 10.38 2.16
N ILE A 16 -1.73 10.42 1.48
CA ILE A 16 -1.29 11.55 0.64
C ILE A 16 -1.74 11.40 -0.82
N ARG A 17 -2.13 10.19 -1.20
CA ARG A 17 -2.60 9.86 -2.56
C ARG A 17 -3.49 8.63 -2.51
N ALA A 18 -4.59 8.65 -3.26
CA ALA A 18 -5.46 7.50 -3.47
C ALA A 18 -5.78 7.32 -4.96
N GLY A 19 -5.87 6.07 -5.40
CA GLY A 19 -6.16 5.68 -6.77
C GLY A 19 -7.07 4.47 -6.82
N ILE A 20 -7.82 4.34 -7.91
CA ILE A 20 -8.70 3.19 -8.14
C ILE A 20 -8.34 2.64 -9.51
N ALA A 21 -8.00 1.36 -9.55
CA ALA A 21 -7.68 0.65 -10.78
C ALA A 21 -8.70 -0.48 -10.98
N ARG A 22 -9.32 -0.53 -12.16
CA ARG A 22 -10.17 -1.65 -12.56
C ARG A 22 -9.34 -2.78 -13.13
N ARG A 23 -9.92 -3.96 -13.24
CA ARG A 23 -9.27 -5.16 -13.77
C ARG A 23 -8.56 -4.95 -15.10
N GLU A 24 -9.14 -4.13 -15.98
CA GLU A 24 -8.57 -3.85 -17.30
C GLU A 24 -7.19 -3.20 -17.22
N ALA A 25 -6.89 -2.47 -16.13
CA ALA A 25 -5.57 -1.88 -15.92
C ALA A 25 -4.46 -2.93 -15.69
N PHE A 26 -4.82 -4.18 -15.45
CA PHE A 26 -3.90 -5.29 -15.17
C PHE A 26 -3.84 -6.32 -16.31
N SER A 27 -4.46 -6.05 -17.47
CA SER A 27 -4.52 -7.02 -18.57
C SER A 27 -3.16 -7.45 -19.12
N GLU A 28 -2.17 -6.57 -19.05
CA GLU A 28 -0.78 -6.82 -19.49
C GLU A 28 0.16 -7.13 -18.31
N ALA A 29 -0.37 -7.16 -17.08
CA ALA A 29 0.43 -7.40 -15.89
C ALA A 29 0.70 -8.90 -15.70
N PRO A 30 1.77 -9.28 -14.98
CA PRO A 30 2.00 -10.67 -14.62
C PRO A 30 0.81 -11.26 -13.84
N PRO A 31 0.58 -12.58 -13.85
CA PRO A 31 -0.53 -13.19 -13.11
C PRO A 31 -0.56 -12.87 -11.61
N SER A 32 0.61 -12.61 -11.01
CA SER A 32 0.73 -12.19 -9.60
C SER A 32 0.20 -10.79 -9.32
N ALA A 33 0.02 -9.96 -10.35
CA ALA A 33 -0.58 -8.63 -10.25
C ALA A 33 -2.09 -8.63 -10.50
N ASP A 34 -2.68 -9.76 -10.95
CA ASP A 34 -4.14 -9.88 -11.05
C ASP A 34 -4.73 -9.99 -9.63
N MET A 35 -5.59 -9.03 -9.27
CA MET A 35 -6.33 -9.00 -8.00
C MET A 35 -7.10 -10.30 -7.71
N ARG A 36 -7.53 -11.03 -8.76
CA ARG A 36 -8.27 -12.28 -8.62
C ARG A 36 -7.43 -13.46 -8.17
N TYR A 37 -6.10 -13.32 -8.21
CA TYR A 37 -5.20 -14.29 -7.63
C TYR A 37 -5.49 -14.50 -6.12
N LEU A 38 -5.81 -13.43 -5.41
CA LEU A 38 -6.18 -13.48 -3.98
C LEU A 38 -7.69 -13.57 -3.77
N GLN A 39 -8.49 -12.82 -4.54
CA GLN A 39 -9.93 -12.71 -4.35
C GLN A 39 -10.67 -12.90 -5.70
N PRO A 40 -11.21 -14.08 -6.01
CA PRO A 40 -11.75 -14.40 -7.34
C PRO A 40 -12.85 -13.45 -7.86
N TRP A 41 -13.58 -12.79 -6.97
CA TRP A 41 -14.66 -11.86 -7.27
C TRP A 41 -14.20 -10.40 -7.42
N ALA A 42 -12.93 -10.10 -7.16
CA ALA A 42 -12.40 -8.74 -7.24
C ALA A 42 -12.35 -8.25 -8.70
N ASN A 43 -12.80 -7.00 -8.90
CA ASN A 43 -12.84 -6.32 -10.21
C ASN A 43 -12.22 -4.92 -10.19
N ALA A 44 -11.94 -4.40 -9.00
CA ALA A 44 -11.25 -3.14 -8.81
C ALA A 44 -10.44 -3.21 -7.52
N VAL A 45 -9.41 -2.37 -7.47
CA VAL A 45 -8.55 -2.22 -6.29
C VAL A 45 -8.47 -0.74 -5.94
N VAL A 46 -8.57 -0.44 -4.66
CA VAL A 46 -8.25 0.88 -4.12
C VAL A 46 -6.81 0.83 -3.64
N SER A 47 -5.95 1.69 -4.19
CA SER A 47 -4.58 1.86 -3.74
C SER A 47 -4.42 3.21 -3.07
N PHE A 48 -3.62 3.28 -2.01
CA PHE A 48 -3.33 4.52 -1.32
C PHE A 48 -1.86 4.55 -0.89
N ALA A 49 -1.33 5.76 -0.75
CA ALA A 49 0.02 6.01 -0.28
C ALA A 49 -0.02 6.80 1.02
N VAL A 50 0.76 6.36 2.00
CA VAL A 50 0.99 7.07 3.27
C VAL A 50 2.45 7.43 3.36
N THR A 51 2.75 8.54 4.03
CA THR A 51 4.14 8.88 4.36
C THR A 51 4.58 8.00 5.53
N SER A 52 5.76 7.39 5.41
CA SER A 52 6.29 6.56 6.50
C SER A 52 7.04 7.39 7.57
N GLY A 53 7.17 8.71 7.40
CA GLY A 53 8.16 9.53 8.13
C GLY A 53 9.59 9.24 7.66
N THR A 54 10.49 10.22 7.70
CA THR A 54 11.90 10.05 7.27
C THR A 54 12.87 9.86 8.42
N ASP A 55 12.42 10.09 9.65
CA ASP A 55 13.30 10.21 10.83
C ASP A 55 14.05 8.91 11.14
N TRP A 56 13.41 7.76 10.88
CA TRP A 56 13.99 6.43 11.08
C TRP A 56 14.82 5.92 9.88
N ILE A 57 14.79 6.59 8.73
CA ILE A 57 15.45 6.12 7.50
C ILE A 57 16.97 6.08 7.69
N ARG A 58 17.55 7.11 8.34
CA ARG A 58 18.99 7.13 8.64
C ARG A 58 19.41 5.99 9.56
N GLU A 59 18.61 5.69 10.59
CA GLU A 59 18.90 4.61 11.54
C GLU A 59 18.78 3.23 10.89
N TYR A 60 17.73 3.02 10.07
CA TYR A 60 17.51 1.80 9.32
C TYR A 60 18.61 1.54 8.29
N LEU A 61 18.95 2.53 7.46
CA LEU A 61 20.02 2.42 6.45
C LEU A 61 21.41 2.32 7.10
N GLY A 62 21.61 2.98 8.24
CA GLY A 62 22.80 2.85 9.08
C GLY A 62 22.95 1.47 9.73
N LYS A 63 21.96 0.57 9.57
CA LYS A 63 21.92 -0.77 10.17
C LYS A 63 21.96 -0.77 11.70
N VAL A 64 21.70 0.37 12.35
CA VAL A 64 21.64 0.48 13.81
C VAL A 64 20.51 -0.41 14.35
N THR A 65 19.38 -0.47 13.63
CA THR A 65 18.19 -1.24 14.00
C THR A 65 18.28 -2.75 13.76
N ARG A 66 19.31 -3.27 13.06
CA ARG A 66 19.47 -4.73 12.86
C ARG A 66 19.68 -5.48 14.16
N MET A 67 20.23 -4.81 15.18
CA MET A 67 20.40 -5.42 16.51
C MET A 67 19.10 -5.37 17.32
N VAL A 68 18.29 -4.32 17.16
CA VAL A 68 17.05 -4.11 17.93
C VAL A 68 15.94 -5.09 17.53
N MET A 69 15.81 -5.44 16.24
CA MET A 69 14.84 -6.44 15.78
C MET A 69 15.17 -7.87 16.27
N ARG A 70 16.44 -8.16 16.56
CA ARG A 70 16.85 -9.45 17.14
C ARG A 70 16.53 -9.52 18.64
N ASP A 71 16.68 -8.39 19.35
CA ASP A 71 16.53 -8.34 20.80
C ASP A 71 15.08 -8.14 21.27
N ASN A 72 14.20 -7.59 20.41
CA ASN A 72 12.78 -7.35 20.72
C ASN A 72 11.81 -8.38 20.13
N MET A 73 12.31 -9.52 19.66
CA MET A 73 11.50 -10.65 19.22
C MET A 73 11.35 -11.65 20.38
N HIS A 74 10.63 -11.22 21.42
CA HIS A 74 10.16 -12.03 22.55
C HIS A 74 8.69 -11.73 22.81
#